data_AF-A0A1Q3N747-F1
#
_entry.id   AF-A0A1Q3N747-F1
#
_cell.length_a   1.000
_cell.length_b   1.000
_cell.length_c   1.000
_cell.angle_alpha   90.00
_cell.angle_beta   90.00
_cell.angle_gamma   90.00
#
_symmetry.space_group_name_H-M   'P 1'
#
loop_
_entity.id
_entity.type
_entity.pdbx_description
1 polymer ?
#
loop_
_entity_poly.entity_id
_entity_poly.type
_entity_poly.pdbx_seq_one_letter_code
_entity_poly.pdbx_strand_id
1 'polypeptide(L)'
;AKDNQNPREFLAKTTGLAARANAVQQNSFESLPLFIAAILMAEYMVVPEKFILSLGWAYIVFRIIYGICYLANLATLRSIIWFFSIFCPILLFVITIKLT
;
A
#
# COMPACT_ATOMS: atom_id res chain seq x y z
N ALA A 1 27.24 -11.25 7.10
CA ALA A 1 26.58 -12.02 8.19
C ALA A 1 26.35 -11.20 9.46
N LYS A 2 27.19 -10.20 9.79
CA LYS A 2 26.97 -9.26 10.91
C LYS A 2 25.69 -8.41 10.78
N ASP A 3 25.21 -8.19 9.56
CA ASP A 3 24.09 -7.29 9.27
C ASP A 3 22.72 -7.81 9.71
N ASN A 4 22.58 -9.11 9.99
CA ASN A 4 21.33 -9.71 10.49
C ASN A 4 21.14 -9.56 12.01
N GLN A 5 22.17 -9.13 12.74
CA GLN A 5 22.03 -8.94 14.20
C GLN A 5 21.20 -7.69 14.52
N ASN A 6 21.32 -6.63 13.70
CA ASN A 6 20.57 -5.38 13.86
C ASN A 6 20.06 -4.85 12.50
N PRO A 7 19.10 -5.55 11.85
CA PRO A 7 18.66 -5.21 10.50
C PRO A 7 18.02 -3.81 10.40
N ARG A 8 17.36 -3.34 11.47
CA ARG A 8 16.78 -1.99 11.50
C ARG A 8 17.85 -0.89 11.46
N GLU A 9 18.93 -1.07 12.23
CA GLU A 9 20.04 -0.12 12.25
C GLU A 9 20.81 -0.14 10.93
N PHE A 10 21.00 -1.32 10.35
CA PHE A 10 21.56 -1.47 9.00
C PHE A 10 20.73 -0.72 7.95
N LEU A 11 19.41 -0.94 7.91
CA LEU A 11 18.50 -0.27 6.98
C LEU A 11 18.48 1.25 7.16
N ALA A 12 18.62 1.76 8.39
CA ALA A 12 18.70 3.18 8.67
C ALA A 12 19.97 3.86 8.12
N LYS A 13 21.06 3.10 7.98
CA LYS A 13 22.35 3.58 7.45
C LYS A 13 22.48 3.43 5.92
N THR A 14 21.49 2.81 5.26
CA THR A 14 21.53 2.63 3.80
C THR A 14 21.38 3.96 3.07
N THR A 15 22.03 4.07 1.91
CA THR A 15 21.99 5.26 1.04
C THR A 15 21.58 4.88 -0.38
N GLY A 16 21.23 5.88 -1.20
CA GLY A 16 20.89 5.67 -2.62
C GLY A 16 19.62 4.84 -2.82
N LEU A 17 19.69 3.83 -3.68
CA LEU A 17 18.55 3.00 -4.08
C LEU A 17 17.99 2.17 -2.91
N ALA A 18 18.86 1.66 -2.04
CA ALA A 18 18.46 0.85 -0.88
C ALA A 18 17.66 1.69 0.13
N ALA A 19 18.05 2.95 0.36
CA ALA A 19 17.30 3.88 1.20
C ALA A 19 15.90 4.16 0.63
N ARG A 20 15.80 4.31 -0.70
CA ARG A 20 14.51 4.49 -1.40
C ARG A 20 13.62 3.26 -1.26
N ALA A 21 14.18 2.05 -1.40
CA ALA A 21 13.44 0.81 -1.20
C ALA A 21 12.91 0.67 0.24
N ASN A 22 13.74 1.00 1.25
CA ASN A 22 13.30 1.01 2.64
C ASN A 22 12.16 2.03 2.86
N ALA A 23 12.26 3.23 2.27
CA ALA A 23 11.21 4.23 2.37
C ALA A 23 9.87 3.78 1.72
N VAL A 24 9.92 3.07 0.58
CA VAL A 24 8.73 2.43 -0.03
C VAL A 24 8.11 1.42 0.94
N GLN A 25 8.93 0.59 1.57
CA GLN A 25 8.47 -0.41 2.52
C GLN A 25 7.76 0.23 3.72
N GLN A 26 8.35 1.26 4.33
CA GLN A 26 7.73 1.98 5.45
C GLN A 26 6.39 2.61 5.04
N ASN A 27 6.33 3.30 3.89
CA ASN A 27 5.08 3.88 3.41
C ASN A 27 3.99 2.82 3.12
N SER A 28 4.42 1.65 2.63
CA SER A 28 3.49 0.54 2.38
C SER A 28 2.91 0.02 3.70
N PHE A 29 3.74 -0.11 4.75
CA PHE A 29 3.27 -0.49 6.10
C PHE A 29 2.32 0.51 6.74
N GLU A 30 2.48 1.81 6.48
CA GLU A 30 1.54 2.83 6.98
C GLU A 30 0.14 2.68 6.35
N SER A 31 0.07 2.29 5.08
CA SER A 31 -1.20 2.15 4.36
C SER A 31 -1.85 0.78 4.50
N LEU A 32 -1.08 -0.25 4.87
CA LEU A 32 -1.52 -1.63 4.92
C LEU A 32 -2.67 -1.85 5.94
N PRO A 33 -2.65 -1.27 7.15
CA PRO A 33 -3.76 -1.38 8.09
C PRO A 33 -5.10 -0.89 7.52
N LEU A 34 -5.08 0.24 6.79
CA LEU A 34 -6.28 0.79 6.14
C LEU A 34 -6.84 -0.21 5.11
N PHE A 35 -5.97 -0.79 4.29
CA PHE A 35 -6.35 -1.77 3.29
C PHE A 35 -6.95 -3.04 3.91
N ILE A 36 -6.26 -3.61 4.90
CA ILE A 36 -6.71 -4.82 5.60
C ILE A 36 -8.07 -4.58 6.26
N ALA A 37 -8.22 -3.46 6.97
CA ALA A 37 -9.49 -3.12 7.63
C ALA A 37 -10.63 -2.98 6.62
N ALA A 38 -10.38 -2.40 5.45
CA ALA A 38 -11.39 -2.25 4.38
C ALA A 38 -11.87 -3.60 3.84
N ILE A 39 -10.94 -4.50 3.53
CA ILE A 39 -11.27 -5.84 3.03
C ILE A 39 -12.02 -6.64 4.09
N LEU A 40 -11.49 -6.72 5.32
CA LEU A 40 -12.12 -7.49 6.40
C LEU A 40 -13.53 -6.98 6.72
N MET A 41 -13.74 -5.66 6.73
CA MET A 41 -15.06 -5.10 7.00
C MET A 41 -16.03 -5.35 5.83
N ALA A 42 -15.58 -5.26 4.58
CA ALA A 42 -16.41 -5.57 3.42
C ALA A 42 -16.81 -7.05 3.37
N GLU A 43 -15.88 -7.96 3.68
CA GLU A 43 -16.14 -9.40 3.80
C GLU A 43 -17.14 -9.69 4.93
N TYR A 44 -16.93 -9.08 6.11
CA TYR A 44 -17.83 -9.26 7.26
C TYR A 44 -19.27 -8.80 6.97
N MET A 45 -19.43 -7.72 6.20
CA MET A 45 -20.75 -7.19 5.81
C MET A 45 -21.30 -7.84 4.52
N VAL A 46 -20.65 -8.88 3.99
CA VAL A 46 -21.11 -9.64 2.82
C VAL A 46 -21.33 -8.74 1.59
N VAL A 47 -20.44 -7.75 1.40
CA VAL A 47 -20.42 -6.91 0.19
C VAL A 47 -20.17 -7.81 -1.03
N PRO A 48 -20.81 -7.54 -2.20
CA PRO A 48 -20.61 -8.39 -3.37
C PRO A 48 -19.13 -8.53 -3.73
N GLU A 49 -18.68 -9.79 -3.85
CA GLU A 49 -17.27 -10.18 -4.05
C GLU A 49 -16.60 -9.42 -5.23
N LYS A 50 -17.37 -9.11 -6.28
CA LYS A 50 -16.92 -8.30 -7.42
C LYS A 50 -16.28 -6.98 -6.99
N PHE A 51 -16.86 -6.27 -6.01
CA PHE A 51 -16.31 -5.01 -5.53
C PHE A 51 -15.04 -5.21 -4.70
N ILE A 52 -15.05 -6.21 -3.81
CA ILE A 52 -13.92 -6.55 -2.94
C ILE A 52 -12.70 -6.93 -3.79
N LEU A 53 -12.87 -7.87 -4.73
CA LEU A 53 -11.79 -8.31 -5.61
C LEU A 53 -11.30 -7.20 -6.54
N SER A 54 -12.21 -6.41 -7.15
CA SER A 54 -11.80 -5.36 -8.09
C SER A 54 -10.98 -4.27 -7.40
N LEU A 55 -11.44 -3.76 -6.25
CA LEU A 55 -10.73 -2.72 -5.50
C LEU A 55 -9.51 -3.28 -4.77
N GLY A 56 -9.57 -4.54 -4.33
CA GLY A 56 -8.46 -5.28 -3.75
C GLY A 56 -7.28 -5.41 -4.69
N TRP A 57 -7.53 -5.94 -5.89
CA TRP A 57 -6.50 -6.06 -6.92
C TRP A 57 -5.98 -4.71 -7.39
N ALA A 58 -6.85 -3.72 -7.57
CA ALA A 58 -6.45 -2.37 -7.94
C ALA A 58 -5.46 -1.76 -6.93
N TYR A 59 -5.73 -1.90 -5.62
CA TYR A 59 -4.81 -1.45 -4.57
C TYR A 59 -3.42 -2.10 -4.70
N ILE A 60 -3.36 -3.42 -4.85
CA ILE A 60 -2.08 -4.15 -4.96
C ILE A 60 -1.30 -3.72 -6.20
N VAL A 61 -1.97 -3.60 -7.34
CA VAL A 61 -1.33 -3.13 -8.59
C VAL A 61 -0.78 -1.71 -8.43
N PHE A 62 -1.56 -0.79 -7.83
CA PHE A 62 -1.07 0.56 -7.56
C PHE A 62 0.12 0.57 -6.61
N ARG A 63 0.19 -0.33 -5.63
CA ARG A 63 1.34 -0.44 -4.72
C ARG A 63 2.62 -0.90 -5.42
N ILE A 64 2.50 -1.84 -6.35
CA ILE A 64 3.64 -2.28 -7.18
C ILE A 64 4.13 -1.12 -8.04
N ILE A 65 3.23 -0.41 -8.72
CA ILE A 65 3.57 0.75 -9.56
C ILE A 65 4.18 1.88 -8.71
N TYR A 66 3.63 2.14 -7.52
CA TYR A 66 4.16 3.14 -6.59
C TYR A 66 5.62 2.84 -6.21
N GLY A 67 5.92 1.57 -5.88
CA GLY A 67 7.28 1.14 -5.56
C GLY A 67 8.26 1.39 -6.72
N ILE A 68 7.87 1.03 -7.94
CA ILE A 68 8.67 1.27 -9.14
C ILE A 68 8.91 2.78 -9.36
N CYS A 69 7.86 3.61 -9.24
CA CYS A 69 7.96 5.06 -9.39
C CYS A 69 8.89 5.70 -8.35
N TYR A 70 8.86 5.19 -7.11
CA TYR A 70 9.71 5.67 -6.03
C TYR A 70 11.18 5.33 -6.30
N LEU A 71 11.46 4.10 -6.74
CA LEU A 71 12.82 3.67 -7.09
C LEU A 71 13.38 4.50 -8.27
N ALA A 72 12.54 4.78 -9.26
CA ALA A 72 12.86 5.62 -10.43
C ALA A 72 12.89 7.14 -10.14
N ASN A 73 12.62 7.58 -8.90
CA ASN A 73 12.59 8.99 -8.49
C ASN A 73 11.57 9.87 -9.24
N LEU A 74 10.45 9.28 -9.69
CA LEU A 74 9.38 10.00 -10.40
C LEU A 74 8.39 10.62 -9.40
N ALA A 75 8.74 11.79 -8.85
CA ALA A 75 8.04 12.40 -7.72
C ALA A 75 6.55 12.72 -7.98
N THR A 76 6.20 13.22 -9.16
CA THR A 76 4.82 13.58 -9.52
C THR A 76 3.94 12.36 -9.68
N LEU A 77 4.40 11.38 -10.46
CA LEU A 77 3.68 10.12 -10.70
C LEU A 77 3.49 9.33 -9.40
N ARG A 78 4.50 9.35 -8.51
CA ARG A 78 4.43 8.72 -7.19
C ARG A 78 3.22 9.22 -6.38
N SER A 79 2.99 10.53 -6.30
CA SER A 79 1.89 11.09 -5.52
C SER A 79 0.52 10.74 -6.12
N ILE A 80 0.42 10.74 -7.45
CA ILE A 80 -0.82 10.36 -8.16
C ILE A 80 -1.16 8.89 -7.88
N ILE A 81 -0.20 7.98 -8.06
CA ILE A 81 -0.42 6.55 -7.83
C ILE A 81 -0.69 6.26 -6.35
N TRP A 82 -0.03 6.97 -5.43
CA TRP A 82 -0.31 6.85 -4.00
C TRP A 82 -1.76 7.21 -3.69
N PHE A 83 -2.25 8.34 -4.23
CA PHE A 83 -3.63 8.78 -4.06
C PHE A 83 -4.63 7.73 -4.57
N PHE A 84 -4.43 7.20 -5.78
CA PHE A 84 -5.28 6.14 -6.32
C PHE A 84 -5.23 4.85 -5.48
N SER A 85 -4.05 4.49 -4.95
CA SER A 85 -3.96 3.34 -4.05
C SER A 85 -4.80 3.54 -2.79
N ILE A 86 -4.74 4.71 -2.15
CA ILE A 86 -5.51 4.99 -0.91
C ILE A 86 -7.00 5.15 -1.22
N PHE A 87 -7.33 5.63 -2.41
CA PHE A 87 -8.71 5.78 -2.85
C PHE A 87 -9.44 4.42 -2.91
N CYS A 88 -8.78 3.34 -3.31
CA CYS A 88 -9.38 1.99 -3.37
C CYS A 88 -10.00 1.52 -2.03
N PRO A 89 -9.25 1.42 -0.90
CA PRO A 89 -9.82 0.99 0.38
C PRO A 89 -10.82 2.00 0.96
N ILE A 90 -10.65 3.30 0.72
CA ILE A 90 -11.64 4.32 1.14
C ILE A 90 -12.96 4.10 0.39
N LEU A 91 -12.90 3.91 -0.92
CA LEU A 91 -14.09 3.66 -1.73
C LEU A 91 -14.77 2.35 -1.31
N LEU A 92 -13.98 1.31 -1.00
CA LEU A 92 -14.52 0.06 -0.49
C LEU A 92 -15.28 0.28 0.83
N PHE A 93 -14.73 1.04 1.79
CA PHE A 93 -15.46 1.40 3.00
C PHE A 93 -16.77 2.14 2.73
N VAL A 94 -16.77 3.10 1.81
CA VAL A 94 -17.98 3.85 1.43
C VAL A 94 -19.03 2.92 0.84
N ILE A 95 -18.63 1.96 0.00
CA ILE A 95 -19.52 0.93 -0.56
C ILE A 95 -20.08 0.05 0.56
N THR A 96 -19.23 -0.41 1.48
CA THR A 96 -19.65 -1.24 2.62
C THR A 96 -20.71 -0.54 3.47
N ILE A 97 -20.49 0.73 3.80
CA ILE A 97 -21.42 1.53 4.62
C ILE A 97 -22.76 1.76 3.90
N LYS A 98 -22.78 1.91 2.58
CA LYS A 98 -24.01 2.17 1.82
C LYS A 98 -24.84 0.92 1.51
N LEU A 99 -24.22 -0.25 1.52
CA LEU A 99 -24.87 -1.54 1.28
C LEU A 99 -25.45 -2.17 2.55
N THR A 100 -25.02 -1.67 3.71
CA THR A 100 -25.61 -1.98 5.02
C THR A 100 -26.86 -1.14 5.23
#